data_AF-A0A966NI94-F1
#
_entry.id   AF-A0A966NI94-F1
#
_cell.length_a   1.000
_cell.length_b   1.000
_cell.length_c   1.000
_cell.angle_alpha   90.00
_cell.angle_beta   90.00
_cell.angle_gamma   90.00
#
_symmetry.space_group_name_H-M   'P 1'
#
loop_
_entity.id
_entity.type
_entity.pdbx_description
1 polymer ?
#
loop_
_entity_poly.entity_id
_entity_poly.type
_entity_poly.pdbx_seq_one_letter_code
_entity_poly.pdbx_strand_id
1 'polypeptide(L)'
;GELHGGWKLITAQLNHERLGLGSWSDKIFGPYKRVLDWAKARDENGHRAIDLPWVRRLLADCYTRMEAMRLINFRIAADLEKGSMDVALASATKVYGSESVIKVLRNLIEIVGHSALRRVVMGADAVGNEADPAQLDAMVALLHESILAGGIGFSSTASNSHSDHQGSPVPSRFATRDEFLRLATAAGQHDGTTLEFISSAGATFTEAEMELMADMSAAADRPLNWNVMVVNSDPSARAGRENKLSASDIAAARGGRVVGLCLPEPMRMRLCFASGFVLDMLPGIKEFIHLPHAERRAAFADAANRALIAQAVSVLPETNTLSKFGRFRIIDAQTPEVRALVGRTIGEIAAERGQSDIDTLFDIVVADDLQTGLEPPIIGADDDAWAERVRILDTDPRVIAGGSDAGAHLDMMKTFACHTSFMAEAVRGRQLMSVERAVQLFTDAPARFYGLRHRGRVTEGWIADLCVFDPATIGPGTIEPRADLPAGGWRLYSEATGIASTIVNGVEIVRDGVVTGDTPGRTIRSGRDTDTVRA
;
A
#
# COMPACT_ATOMS: atom_id res chain seq x y z
N GLY A 1 -15.10 -35.19 33.63
CA GLY A 1 -15.97 -35.71 32.56
C GLY A 1 -15.55 -37.15 32.25
N GLU A 2 -16.46 -37.95 31.71
CA GLU A 2 -16.16 -39.33 31.30
C GLU A 2 -15.04 -39.38 30.24
N LEU A 3 -14.22 -40.42 30.28
CA LEU A 3 -13.17 -40.69 29.31
C LEU A 3 -13.80 -40.75 27.90
N HIS A 4 -13.23 -40.03 26.93
CA HIS A 4 -13.75 -39.83 25.55
C HIS A 4 -14.98 -38.90 25.38
N GLY A 5 -15.52 -38.31 26.46
CA GLY A 5 -16.64 -37.35 26.38
C GLY A 5 -16.25 -35.93 25.94
N GLY A 6 -14.98 -35.55 26.09
CA GLY A 6 -14.50 -34.17 25.86
C GLY A 6 -14.65 -33.68 24.41
N TRP A 7 -14.47 -34.56 23.41
CA TRP A 7 -14.60 -34.19 22.00
C TRP A 7 -16.04 -33.82 21.60
N LYS A 8 -17.03 -34.55 22.13
CA LYS A 8 -18.45 -34.22 21.95
C LYS A 8 -18.80 -32.87 22.58
N LEU A 9 -18.22 -32.58 23.75
CA LEU A 9 -18.43 -31.30 24.43
C LEU A 9 -17.86 -30.12 23.60
N ILE A 10 -16.62 -30.26 23.11
CA ILE A 10 -15.95 -29.24 22.28
C ILE A 10 -16.69 -29.02 20.95
N THR A 11 -17.09 -30.10 20.28
CA THR A 11 -17.80 -29.99 18.99
C THR A 11 -19.22 -29.45 19.17
N ALA A 12 -19.92 -29.77 20.25
CA ALA A 12 -21.22 -29.17 20.60
C ALA A 12 -21.11 -27.66 20.88
N GLN A 13 -20.08 -27.22 21.61
CA GLN A 13 -19.79 -25.80 21.85
C GLN A 13 -19.50 -25.05 20.53
N LEU A 14 -18.59 -25.58 19.70
CA LEU A 14 -18.27 -25.05 18.37
C LEU A 14 -19.51 -24.93 17.47
N ASN A 15 -20.44 -25.87 17.61
CA ASN A 15 -21.69 -25.92 16.85
C ASN A 15 -22.68 -24.82 17.27
N HIS A 16 -22.72 -24.46 18.56
CA HIS A 16 -23.49 -23.32 19.06
C HIS A 16 -22.87 -21.96 18.66
N GLU A 17 -21.54 -21.85 18.62
CA GLU A 17 -20.83 -20.60 18.27
C GLU A 17 -20.83 -20.28 16.76
N ARG A 18 -21.23 -21.23 15.89
CA ARG A 18 -21.26 -21.08 14.42
C ARG A 18 -22.13 -19.91 13.92
N LEU A 19 -23.17 -19.53 14.67
CA LEU A 19 -24.02 -18.37 14.37
C LEU A 19 -23.28 -17.03 14.46
N GLY A 20 -22.27 -16.92 15.34
CA GLY A 20 -21.45 -15.72 15.50
C GLY A 20 -20.47 -15.47 14.35
N LEU A 21 -20.09 -16.52 13.62
CA LEU A 21 -19.15 -16.43 12.49
C LEU A 21 -19.88 -16.13 11.16
N GLY A 22 -21.12 -16.58 11.00
CA GLY A 22 -21.97 -16.20 9.86
C GLY A 22 -22.42 -14.72 9.90
N SER A 23 -22.56 -14.14 11.10
CA SER A 23 -22.95 -12.75 11.36
C SER A 23 -21.82 -11.72 11.23
N TRP A 24 -20.57 -12.15 11.03
CA TRP A 24 -19.45 -11.24 10.72
C TRP A 24 -19.68 -10.40 9.46
N SER A 25 -20.56 -10.91 8.61
CA SER A 25 -21.00 -10.31 7.38
C SER A 25 -22.01 -9.17 7.57
N ASP A 26 -22.49 -8.92 8.80
CA ASP A 26 -23.28 -7.72 9.13
C ASP A 26 -22.44 -6.42 9.01
N LYS A 27 -21.10 -6.53 9.03
CA LYS A 27 -20.17 -5.39 8.93
C LYS A 27 -20.25 -4.65 7.59
N ILE A 28 -20.72 -5.28 6.53
CA ILE A 28 -20.89 -4.62 5.22
C ILE A 28 -22.20 -3.84 5.08
N PHE A 29 -23.17 -4.02 6.00
CA PHE A 29 -24.41 -3.24 5.99
C PHE A 29 -24.16 -1.74 6.24
N GLY A 30 -23.22 -1.40 7.11
CA GLY A 30 -22.85 0.00 7.39
C GLY A 30 -22.27 0.73 6.15
N PRO A 31 -21.19 0.19 5.54
CA PRO A 31 -20.67 0.70 4.26
C PRO A 31 -21.70 0.72 3.13
N TYR A 32 -22.45 -0.37 2.93
CA TYR A 32 -23.51 -0.44 1.93
C TYR A 32 -24.57 0.65 2.14
N LYS A 33 -25.04 0.83 3.39
CA LYS A 33 -26.02 1.86 3.74
C LYS A 33 -25.49 3.25 3.47
N ARG A 34 -24.23 3.55 3.81
CA ARG A 34 -23.62 4.87 3.53
C ARG A 34 -23.55 5.16 2.03
N VAL A 35 -23.16 4.19 1.22
CA VAL A 35 -23.13 4.32 -0.24
C VAL A 35 -24.54 4.40 -0.82
N LEU A 36 -25.51 3.65 -0.28
CA LEU A 36 -26.91 3.71 -0.69
C LEU A 36 -27.58 5.04 -0.34
N ASP A 37 -27.30 5.57 0.85
CA ASP A 37 -27.83 6.85 1.33
C ASP A 37 -27.22 8.01 0.51
N TRP A 38 -25.92 7.95 0.19
CA TRP A 38 -25.29 8.82 -0.80
C TRP A 38 -25.95 8.69 -2.17
N ALA A 39 -26.15 7.47 -2.68
CA ALA A 39 -26.72 7.26 -4.00
C ALA A 39 -28.17 7.75 -4.11
N LYS A 40 -28.92 7.78 -3.01
CA LYS A 40 -30.30 8.30 -2.94
C LYS A 40 -30.37 9.81 -2.74
N ALA A 41 -29.29 10.44 -2.28
CA ALA A 41 -29.24 11.88 -2.10
C ALA A 41 -29.36 12.57 -3.47
N ARG A 42 -30.07 13.71 -3.47
CA ARG A 42 -30.13 14.57 -4.66
C ARG A 42 -28.87 15.40 -4.72
N ASP A 43 -28.26 15.46 -5.90
CA ASP A 43 -27.24 16.43 -6.22
C ASP A 43 -27.85 17.84 -6.36
N GLU A 44 -26.99 18.82 -6.60
CA GLU A 44 -27.33 20.22 -6.83
C GLU A 44 -28.26 20.46 -8.04
N ASN A 45 -28.35 19.50 -8.96
CA ASN A 45 -29.23 19.51 -10.13
C ASN A 45 -30.51 18.70 -9.90
N GLY A 46 -30.69 18.12 -8.71
CA GLY A 46 -31.83 17.31 -8.34
C GLY A 46 -31.77 15.84 -8.78
N HIS A 47 -30.70 15.38 -9.45
CA HIS A 47 -30.51 13.99 -9.85
C HIS A 47 -29.99 13.14 -8.69
N ARG A 48 -30.11 11.82 -8.79
CA ARG A 48 -29.60 10.89 -7.79
C ARG A 48 -28.79 9.82 -8.49
N ALA A 49 -27.63 9.45 -7.95
CA ALA A 49 -26.82 8.38 -8.54
C ALA A 49 -27.58 7.04 -8.62
N ILE A 50 -28.54 6.80 -7.72
CA ILE A 50 -29.44 5.64 -7.76
C ILE A 50 -30.41 5.65 -8.95
N ASP A 51 -30.54 6.73 -9.71
CA ASP A 51 -31.35 6.73 -10.94
C ASP A 51 -30.58 6.13 -12.13
N LEU A 52 -29.26 5.94 -12.01
CA LEU A 52 -28.43 5.26 -13.01
C LEU A 52 -28.67 3.73 -13.01
N PRO A 53 -28.94 3.09 -14.17
CA PRO A 53 -29.23 1.65 -14.24
C PRO A 53 -28.13 0.74 -13.67
N TRP A 54 -26.85 1.09 -13.87
CA TRP A 54 -25.72 0.27 -13.41
C TRP A 54 -25.50 0.40 -11.90
N VAL A 55 -25.64 1.61 -11.33
CA VAL A 55 -25.61 1.84 -9.87
C VAL A 55 -26.74 1.05 -9.19
N ARG A 56 -27.95 1.08 -9.76
CA ARG A 56 -29.07 0.25 -9.26
C ARG A 56 -28.76 -1.23 -9.31
N ARG A 57 -28.16 -1.71 -10.40
CA ARG A 57 -27.83 -3.12 -10.59
C ARG A 57 -26.76 -3.59 -9.59
N LEU A 58 -25.71 -2.80 -9.38
CA LEU A 58 -24.67 -3.12 -8.40
C LEU A 58 -25.18 -3.02 -6.96
N LEU A 59 -25.96 -1.99 -6.63
CA LEU A 59 -26.60 -1.89 -5.31
C LEU A 59 -27.63 -3.01 -5.08
N ALA A 60 -28.32 -3.48 -6.12
CA ALA A 60 -29.23 -4.62 -6.06
C ALA A 60 -28.50 -5.95 -5.91
N ASP A 61 -27.37 -6.17 -6.60
CA ASP A 61 -26.52 -7.35 -6.41
C ASP A 61 -25.95 -7.38 -4.98
N CYS A 62 -25.44 -6.23 -4.50
CA CYS A 62 -24.99 -6.09 -3.12
C CYS A 62 -26.11 -6.40 -2.11
N TYR A 63 -27.29 -5.80 -2.30
CA TYR A 63 -28.46 -6.04 -1.45
C TYR A 63 -28.90 -7.51 -1.46
N THR A 64 -28.98 -8.13 -2.65
CA THR A 64 -29.45 -9.51 -2.80
C THR A 64 -28.51 -10.48 -2.09
N ARG A 65 -27.20 -10.26 -2.20
CA ARG A 65 -26.19 -11.06 -1.48
C ARG A 65 -26.29 -10.86 0.02
N MET A 66 -26.46 -9.61 0.47
CA MET A 66 -26.64 -9.27 1.88
C MET A 66 -27.91 -9.89 2.48
N GLU A 67 -29.03 -9.86 1.76
CA GLU A 67 -30.30 -10.44 2.20
C GLU A 67 -30.28 -11.97 2.15
N ALA A 68 -29.70 -12.58 1.11
CA ALA A 68 -29.54 -14.03 1.04
C ALA A 68 -28.75 -14.54 2.25
N MET A 69 -27.67 -13.85 2.58
CA MET A 69 -26.83 -14.15 3.74
C MET A 69 -27.58 -13.97 5.06
N ARG A 70 -28.36 -12.89 5.21
CA ARG A 70 -29.22 -12.66 6.40
C ARG A 70 -30.26 -13.77 6.58
N LEU A 71 -30.90 -14.19 5.49
CA LEU A 71 -31.90 -15.27 5.50
C LEU A 71 -31.29 -16.63 5.83
N ILE A 72 -30.11 -16.93 5.28
CA ILE A 72 -29.37 -18.17 5.59
C ILE A 72 -28.98 -18.18 7.09
N ASN A 73 -28.52 -17.06 7.63
CA ASN A 73 -28.20 -16.93 9.06
C ASN A 73 -29.45 -17.13 9.95
N PHE A 74 -30.59 -16.56 9.60
CA PHE A 74 -31.85 -16.78 10.34
C PHE A 74 -32.37 -18.20 10.26
N ARG A 75 -32.21 -18.87 9.11
CA ARG A 75 -32.54 -20.28 8.99
C ARG A 75 -31.71 -21.13 9.95
N ILE A 76 -30.39 -20.89 10.02
CA ILE A 76 -29.51 -21.59 10.95
C ILE A 76 -29.89 -21.31 12.40
N ALA A 77 -30.27 -20.06 12.73
CA ALA A 77 -30.75 -19.69 14.07
C ALA A 77 -32.02 -20.49 14.45
N ALA A 78 -32.98 -20.56 13.54
CA ALA A 78 -34.25 -21.26 13.76
C ALA A 78 -34.08 -22.78 13.85
N ASP A 79 -33.17 -23.37 13.07
CA ASP A 79 -32.86 -24.79 13.16
C ASP A 79 -32.25 -25.13 14.53
N LEU A 80 -31.32 -24.28 15.01
CA LEU A 80 -30.67 -24.43 16.31
C LEU A 80 -31.69 -24.39 17.47
N GLU A 81 -32.65 -23.47 17.43
CA GLU A 81 -33.72 -23.36 18.44
C GLU A 81 -34.58 -24.64 18.53
N LYS A 82 -34.80 -25.32 17.39
CA LYS A 82 -35.53 -26.59 17.32
C LYS A 82 -34.69 -27.80 17.75
N GLY A 83 -33.44 -27.60 18.17
CA GLY A 83 -32.53 -28.68 18.53
C GLY A 83 -31.99 -29.47 17.33
N SER A 84 -32.14 -28.92 16.12
CA SER A 84 -31.64 -29.52 14.87
C SER A 84 -30.48 -28.69 14.32
N MET A 85 -29.46 -29.30 13.74
CA MET A 85 -28.37 -28.51 13.16
C MET A 85 -27.79 -29.18 11.92
N ASP A 86 -27.93 -28.49 10.80
CA ASP A 86 -27.27 -28.83 9.55
C ASP A 86 -25.85 -28.26 9.54
N VAL A 87 -24.89 -29.12 9.85
CA VAL A 87 -23.46 -28.78 9.91
C VAL A 87 -22.93 -28.36 8.53
N ALA A 88 -23.46 -28.93 7.45
CA ALA A 88 -23.04 -28.61 6.10
C ALA A 88 -23.49 -27.20 5.71
N LEU A 89 -24.77 -26.86 5.97
CA LEU A 89 -25.31 -25.52 5.74
C LEU A 89 -24.60 -24.45 6.56
N ALA A 90 -24.36 -24.70 7.85
CA ALA A 90 -23.63 -23.79 8.72
C ALA A 90 -22.17 -23.57 8.28
N SER A 91 -21.54 -24.55 7.62
CA SER A 91 -20.19 -24.44 7.09
C SER A 91 -20.16 -23.71 5.74
N ALA A 92 -21.11 -24.01 4.84
CA ALA A 92 -21.26 -23.33 3.55
C ALA A 92 -21.54 -21.83 3.71
N THR A 93 -22.30 -21.46 4.75
CA THR A 93 -22.63 -20.06 5.06
C THR A 93 -21.40 -19.21 5.38
N LYS A 94 -20.36 -19.80 5.98
CA LYS A 94 -19.10 -19.09 6.25
C LYS A 94 -18.36 -18.73 4.97
N VAL A 95 -18.32 -19.66 4.02
CA VAL A 95 -17.70 -19.45 2.71
C VAL A 95 -18.52 -18.42 1.93
N TYR A 96 -19.84 -18.61 1.84
CA TYR A 96 -20.73 -17.68 1.16
C TYR A 96 -20.68 -16.28 1.78
N GLY A 97 -20.64 -16.16 3.11
CA GLY A 97 -20.57 -14.89 3.82
C GLY A 97 -19.26 -14.14 3.57
N SER A 98 -18.11 -14.81 3.66
CA SER A 98 -16.80 -14.19 3.42
C SER A 98 -16.63 -13.75 1.96
N GLU A 99 -16.99 -14.61 1.01
CA GLU A 99 -16.95 -14.28 -0.43
C GLU A 99 -17.91 -13.13 -0.77
N SER A 100 -19.09 -13.11 -0.15
CA SER A 100 -20.08 -12.04 -0.34
C SER A 100 -19.60 -10.72 0.24
N VAL A 101 -18.92 -10.71 1.40
CA VAL A 101 -18.31 -9.50 1.98
C VAL A 101 -17.26 -8.90 1.04
N ILE A 102 -16.35 -9.73 0.52
CA ILE A 102 -15.32 -9.28 -0.42
C ILE A 102 -15.96 -8.74 -1.71
N LYS A 103 -16.95 -9.46 -2.27
CA LYS A 103 -17.66 -9.04 -3.47
C LYS A 103 -18.42 -7.72 -3.27
N VAL A 104 -19.09 -7.56 -2.12
CA VAL A 104 -19.79 -6.31 -1.79
C VAL A 104 -18.82 -5.16 -1.62
N LEU A 105 -17.75 -5.30 -0.84
CA LEU A 105 -16.77 -4.22 -0.67
C LEU A 105 -16.08 -3.84 -1.98
N ARG A 106 -15.78 -4.81 -2.85
CA ARG A 106 -15.26 -4.54 -4.21
C ARG A 106 -16.26 -3.75 -5.05
N ASN A 107 -17.53 -4.16 -5.08
CA ASN A 107 -18.58 -3.43 -5.79
C ASN A 107 -18.77 -2.01 -5.21
N LEU A 108 -18.50 -1.78 -3.92
CA LEU A 108 -18.56 -0.44 -3.29
C LEU A 108 -17.30 0.40 -3.58
N ILE A 109 -16.12 -0.21 -3.74
CA ILE A 109 -14.85 0.46 -4.06
C ILE A 109 -14.72 0.75 -5.56
N GLU A 110 -15.32 -0.08 -6.41
CA GLU A 110 -15.47 0.20 -7.84
C GLU A 110 -15.93 1.64 -8.05
N ILE A 111 -16.76 2.15 -7.14
CA ILE A 111 -17.24 3.53 -7.12
C ILE A 111 -16.11 4.61 -7.04
N VAL A 112 -14.81 4.35 -6.67
CA VAL A 112 -13.77 5.42 -6.56
C VAL A 112 -12.25 5.05 -6.73
N GLY A 113 -11.49 5.79 -7.60
CA GLY A 113 -10.02 5.78 -7.87
C GLY A 113 -9.67 5.51 -9.37
N HIS A 114 -8.56 5.94 -10.02
CA HIS A 114 -8.47 5.83 -11.52
C HIS A 114 -8.67 4.41 -12.09
N SER A 115 -7.96 3.40 -11.57
CA SER A 115 -8.22 2.00 -11.95
C SER A 115 -9.65 1.55 -11.58
N ALA A 116 -10.25 2.16 -10.57
CA ALA A 116 -11.66 1.98 -10.22
C ALA A 116 -12.62 2.74 -11.16
N LEU A 117 -12.30 3.95 -11.63
CA LEU A 117 -13.04 4.70 -12.64
C LEU A 117 -13.12 3.85 -13.91
N ARG A 118 -11.97 3.31 -14.36
CA ARG A 118 -11.93 2.36 -15.47
C ARG A 118 -12.77 1.12 -15.20
N ARG A 119 -12.66 0.50 -14.02
CA ARG A 119 -13.47 -0.69 -13.68
C ARG A 119 -14.97 -0.40 -13.63
N VAL A 120 -15.40 0.76 -13.15
CA VAL A 120 -16.83 1.14 -13.13
C VAL A 120 -17.35 1.40 -14.53
N VAL A 121 -16.59 2.15 -15.32
CA VAL A 121 -17.06 2.60 -16.62
C VAL A 121 -16.91 1.51 -17.69
N MET A 122 -15.80 0.79 -17.68
CA MET A 122 -15.44 -0.22 -18.69
C MET A 122 -15.70 -1.67 -18.23
N GLY A 123 -15.90 -1.92 -16.92
CA GLY A 123 -16.11 -3.27 -16.41
C GLY A 123 -14.89 -4.17 -16.62
N ALA A 124 -15.12 -5.34 -17.21
CA ALA A 124 -14.05 -6.30 -17.52
C ALA A 124 -13.08 -5.77 -18.60
N ASP A 125 -13.56 -4.90 -19.50
CA ASP A 125 -12.75 -4.36 -20.60
C ASP A 125 -11.69 -3.37 -20.11
N ALA A 126 -11.76 -2.95 -18.83
CA ALA A 126 -10.81 -2.05 -18.17
C ALA A 126 -9.38 -2.59 -18.18
N VAL A 127 -9.20 -3.91 -18.32
CA VAL A 127 -7.90 -4.58 -18.42
C VAL A 127 -7.70 -5.03 -19.87
N GLY A 128 -6.63 -4.55 -20.50
CA GLY A 128 -6.24 -4.96 -21.86
C GLY A 128 -6.68 -4.03 -22.98
N ASN A 129 -7.61 -3.10 -22.73
CA ASN A 129 -8.17 -2.22 -23.76
C ASN A 129 -8.06 -0.75 -23.37
N GLU A 130 -8.04 0.14 -24.36
CA GLU A 130 -8.17 1.59 -24.19
C GLU A 130 -9.64 1.98 -24.01
N ALA A 131 -9.90 3.09 -23.31
CA ALA A 131 -11.26 3.62 -23.17
C ALA A 131 -11.71 4.29 -24.47
N ASP A 132 -12.95 4.04 -24.90
CA ASP A 132 -13.56 4.81 -25.99
C ASP A 132 -13.93 6.25 -25.52
N PRO A 133 -14.25 7.19 -26.44
CA PRO A 133 -14.56 8.56 -26.07
C PRO A 133 -15.73 8.70 -25.07
N ALA A 134 -16.76 7.86 -25.16
CA ALA A 134 -17.92 7.93 -24.27
C ALA A 134 -17.59 7.38 -22.88
N GLN A 135 -16.76 6.33 -22.81
CA GLN A 135 -16.20 5.83 -21.57
C GLN A 135 -15.31 6.90 -20.90
N LEU A 136 -14.48 7.58 -21.67
CA LEU A 136 -13.63 8.64 -21.14
C LEU A 136 -14.45 9.82 -20.60
N ASP A 137 -15.50 10.23 -21.30
CA ASP A 137 -16.46 11.24 -20.82
C ASP A 137 -17.11 10.81 -19.49
N ALA A 138 -17.50 9.54 -19.37
CA ALA A 138 -18.08 8.99 -18.15
C ALA A 138 -17.08 8.93 -16.98
N MET A 139 -15.81 8.60 -17.24
CA MET A 139 -14.76 8.62 -16.21
C MET A 139 -14.47 10.03 -15.72
N VAL A 140 -14.45 11.01 -16.63
CA VAL A 140 -14.30 12.44 -16.29
C VAL A 140 -15.47 12.90 -15.41
N ALA A 141 -16.72 12.58 -15.80
CA ALA A 141 -17.89 12.91 -14.99
C ALA A 141 -17.82 12.30 -13.58
N LEU A 142 -17.46 11.01 -13.49
CA LEU A 142 -17.33 10.32 -12.20
C LEU A 142 -16.20 10.88 -11.33
N LEU A 143 -15.11 11.36 -11.94
CA LEU A 143 -14.06 12.06 -11.20
C LEU A 143 -14.56 13.39 -10.62
N HIS A 144 -15.34 14.17 -11.37
CA HIS A 144 -15.96 15.39 -10.82
C HIS A 144 -16.87 15.07 -9.63
N GLU A 145 -17.72 14.06 -9.75
CA GLU A 145 -18.60 13.60 -8.66
C GLU A 145 -17.79 13.18 -7.41
N SER A 146 -16.70 12.45 -7.59
CA SER A 146 -15.81 12.01 -6.52
C SER A 146 -15.19 13.19 -5.76
N ILE A 147 -14.70 14.21 -6.48
CA ILE A 147 -14.08 15.39 -5.88
C ILE A 147 -15.14 16.23 -5.13
N LEU A 148 -16.31 16.45 -5.74
CA LEU A 148 -17.45 17.14 -5.08
C LEU A 148 -17.91 16.40 -3.81
N ALA A 149 -17.85 15.07 -3.81
CA ALA A 149 -18.15 14.26 -2.62
C ALA A 149 -17.08 14.35 -1.52
N GLY A 150 -15.89 14.88 -1.83
CA GLY A 150 -14.81 15.16 -0.88
C GLY A 150 -13.43 14.60 -1.28
N GLY A 151 -13.27 14.01 -2.46
CA GLY A 151 -11.97 13.58 -2.97
C GLY A 151 -10.99 14.75 -3.09
N ILE A 152 -9.72 14.54 -2.73
CA ILE A 152 -8.70 15.61 -2.65
C ILE A 152 -7.85 15.75 -3.93
N GLY A 153 -8.18 15.03 -4.99
CA GLY A 153 -7.38 15.04 -6.20
C GLY A 153 -7.56 13.81 -7.08
N PHE A 154 -6.57 13.58 -7.93
CA PHE A 154 -6.51 12.47 -8.87
C PHE A 154 -5.18 11.71 -8.74
N SER A 155 -5.26 10.39 -8.63
CA SER A 155 -4.08 9.53 -8.59
C SER A 155 -4.14 8.42 -9.64
N SER A 156 -2.98 8.05 -10.17
CA SER A 156 -2.88 7.07 -11.24
C SER A 156 -1.50 6.40 -11.33
N THR A 157 -1.39 5.36 -12.16
CA THR A 157 -0.13 4.67 -12.42
C THR A 157 -0.07 4.11 -13.84
N ALA A 158 1.12 4.22 -14.45
CA ALA A 158 1.54 3.47 -15.63
C ALA A 158 2.61 2.41 -15.32
N SER A 159 3.07 2.31 -14.06
CA SER A 159 4.17 1.42 -13.68
C SER A 159 3.93 -0.05 -14.02
N ASN A 160 4.95 -0.67 -14.62
CA ASN A 160 4.96 -2.09 -14.94
C ASN A 160 4.94 -3.00 -13.70
N SER A 161 5.33 -2.49 -12.53
CA SER A 161 5.31 -3.19 -11.24
C SER A 161 3.90 -3.35 -10.65
N HIS A 162 2.90 -2.61 -11.16
CA HIS A 162 1.56 -2.65 -10.59
C HIS A 162 0.69 -3.69 -11.31
N SER A 163 0.39 -4.74 -10.57
CA SER A 163 -0.50 -5.83 -10.95
C SER A 163 -1.53 -6.06 -9.86
N ASP A 164 -2.68 -6.61 -10.22
CA ASP A 164 -3.71 -7.02 -9.27
C ASP A 164 -3.36 -8.36 -8.61
N HIS A 165 -4.24 -8.83 -7.73
CA HIS A 165 -4.04 -10.05 -6.97
C HIS A 165 -4.01 -11.35 -7.81
N GLN A 166 -4.34 -11.27 -9.10
CA GLN A 166 -4.23 -12.37 -10.05
C GLN A 166 -2.99 -12.25 -10.94
N GLY A 167 -2.11 -11.26 -10.67
CA GLY A 167 -0.91 -10.99 -11.47
C GLY A 167 -1.20 -10.25 -12.77
N SER A 168 -2.44 -9.80 -13.02
CA SER A 168 -2.78 -9.02 -14.22
C SER A 168 -2.42 -7.55 -14.04
N PRO A 169 -1.94 -6.84 -15.08
CA PRO A 169 -1.73 -5.40 -15.02
C PRO A 169 -2.95 -4.64 -14.47
N VAL A 170 -2.73 -3.67 -13.57
CA VAL A 170 -3.83 -2.82 -13.10
C VAL A 170 -4.44 -2.01 -14.27
N PRO A 171 -5.78 -1.76 -14.27
CA PRO A 171 -6.47 -1.13 -15.38
C PRO A 171 -5.84 0.15 -15.94
N SER A 172 -5.34 1.03 -15.06
CA SER A 172 -4.75 2.31 -15.48
C SER A 172 -3.51 2.18 -16.37
N ARG A 173 -2.87 1.00 -16.44
CA ARG A 173 -1.73 0.74 -17.34
C ARG A 173 -2.12 0.71 -18.83
N PHE A 174 -3.42 0.63 -19.13
CA PHE A 174 -3.96 0.67 -20.50
C PHE A 174 -4.56 2.04 -20.85
N ALA A 175 -4.34 3.05 -20.01
CA ALA A 175 -4.78 4.42 -20.29
C ALA A 175 -3.87 5.10 -21.31
N THR A 176 -4.49 5.86 -22.21
CA THR A 176 -3.77 6.66 -23.20
C THR A 176 -3.28 7.97 -22.59
N ARG A 177 -2.36 8.66 -23.28
CA ARG A 177 -1.96 10.02 -22.90
C ARG A 177 -3.17 10.96 -22.78
N ASP A 178 -4.09 10.91 -23.74
CA ASP A 178 -5.30 11.73 -23.73
C ASP A 178 -6.15 11.50 -22.47
N GLU A 179 -6.31 10.24 -22.08
CA GLU A 179 -7.05 9.89 -20.86
C GLU A 179 -6.41 10.46 -19.60
N PHE A 180 -5.09 10.34 -19.43
CA PHE A 180 -4.40 10.96 -18.29
C PHE A 180 -4.59 12.48 -18.27
N LEU A 181 -4.45 13.15 -19.42
CA LEU A 181 -4.57 14.60 -19.51
C LEU A 181 -6.00 15.08 -19.26
N ARG A 182 -7.02 14.38 -19.76
CA ARG A 182 -8.42 14.73 -19.54
C ARG A 182 -8.82 14.58 -18.07
N LEU A 183 -8.38 13.52 -17.40
CA LEU A 183 -8.63 13.32 -15.97
C LEU A 183 -7.84 14.32 -15.10
N ALA A 184 -6.59 14.63 -15.45
CA ALA A 184 -5.83 15.68 -14.77
C ALA A 184 -6.49 17.05 -14.93
N THR A 185 -6.92 17.41 -16.15
CA THR A 185 -7.66 18.65 -16.43
C THR A 185 -8.93 18.73 -15.59
N ALA A 186 -9.71 17.64 -15.53
CA ALA A 186 -10.93 17.56 -14.72
C ALA A 186 -10.65 17.79 -13.22
N ALA A 187 -9.55 17.24 -12.69
CA ALA A 187 -9.14 17.50 -11.30
C ALA A 187 -8.74 18.98 -11.09
N GLY A 188 -8.10 19.62 -12.07
CA GLY A 188 -7.71 21.03 -12.03
C GLY A 188 -8.87 22.04 -12.03
N GLN A 189 -10.07 21.61 -12.44
CA GLN A 189 -11.29 22.42 -12.42
C GLN A 189 -11.91 22.56 -11.02
N HIS A 190 -11.38 21.85 -10.02
CA HIS A 190 -11.80 21.96 -8.63
C HIS A 190 -10.73 22.62 -7.76
N ASP A 191 -11.16 23.40 -6.78
CA ASP A 191 -10.25 24.06 -5.84
C ASP A 191 -9.61 23.06 -4.88
N GLY A 192 -8.33 23.27 -4.56
CA GLY A 192 -7.62 22.52 -3.51
C GLY A 192 -7.33 21.06 -3.84
N THR A 193 -7.25 20.70 -5.12
CA THR A 193 -6.89 19.36 -5.60
C THR A 193 -5.38 19.17 -5.75
N THR A 194 -4.90 17.92 -5.75
CA THR A 194 -3.52 17.56 -6.10
C THR A 194 -3.47 16.37 -7.07
N LEU A 195 -2.31 16.15 -7.71
CA LEU A 195 -2.09 14.99 -8.58
C LEU A 195 -1.03 14.06 -8.00
N GLU A 196 -1.26 12.75 -8.12
CA GLU A 196 -0.23 11.74 -7.83
C GLU A 196 -0.09 10.77 -9.01
N PHE A 197 1.14 10.48 -9.42
CA PHE A 197 1.37 9.58 -10.55
C PHE A 197 2.63 8.75 -10.40
N ILE A 198 2.49 7.44 -10.64
CA ILE A 198 3.64 6.54 -10.73
C ILE A 198 3.84 6.15 -12.19
N SER A 199 4.85 6.74 -12.81
CA SER A 199 5.19 6.44 -14.20
C SER A 199 5.80 5.05 -14.36
N SER A 200 6.91 4.80 -13.67
CA SER A 200 7.61 3.52 -13.68
C SER A 200 8.45 3.31 -12.42
N ALA A 201 8.68 2.04 -12.10
CA ALA A 201 9.59 1.61 -11.04
C ALA A 201 11.05 1.48 -11.52
N GLY A 202 11.37 1.93 -12.75
CA GLY A 202 12.70 1.81 -13.35
C GLY A 202 13.77 2.68 -12.68
N ALA A 203 15.03 2.48 -13.05
CA ALA A 203 16.15 3.29 -12.57
C ALA A 203 16.11 4.75 -13.07
N THR A 204 15.51 4.95 -14.25
CA THR A 204 15.38 6.23 -14.96
C THR A 204 13.95 6.39 -15.48
N PHE A 205 13.52 7.63 -15.72
CA PHE A 205 12.36 7.94 -16.55
C PHE A 205 12.82 8.20 -17.99
N THR A 206 12.03 7.72 -18.94
CA THR A 206 12.11 8.12 -20.34
C THR A 206 11.60 9.55 -20.52
N GLU A 207 11.97 10.18 -21.63
CA GLU A 207 11.49 11.52 -21.96
C GLU A 207 9.96 11.57 -22.02
N ALA A 208 9.31 10.61 -22.69
CA ALA A 208 7.85 10.56 -22.81
C ALA A 208 7.12 10.50 -21.45
N GLU A 209 7.70 9.79 -20.47
CA GLU A 209 7.20 9.70 -19.11
C GLU A 209 7.32 11.04 -18.36
N MET A 210 8.47 11.71 -18.49
CA MET A 210 8.69 13.03 -17.88
C MET A 210 7.78 14.08 -18.49
N GLU A 211 7.63 14.07 -19.81
CA GLU A 211 6.71 14.95 -20.53
C GLU A 211 5.25 14.68 -20.15
N LEU A 212 4.85 13.42 -19.95
CA LEU A 212 3.49 13.08 -19.52
C LEU A 212 3.19 13.70 -18.15
N MET A 213 4.10 13.54 -17.17
CA MET A 213 3.94 14.14 -15.85
C MET A 213 3.89 15.66 -15.91
N ALA A 214 4.76 16.27 -16.72
CA ALA A 214 4.77 17.72 -16.94
C ALA A 214 3.44 18.21 -17.53
N ASP A 215 2.94 17.56 -18.58
CA ASP A 215 1.69 17.93 -19.24
C ASP A 215 0.47 17.70 -18.34
N MET A 216 0.45 16.63 -17.54
CA MET A 216 -0.62 16.40 -16.55
C MET A 216 -0.67 17.52 -15.52
N SER A 217 0.48 17.89 -14.96
CA SER A 217 0.60 18.96 -13.97
C SER A 217 0.20 20.33 -14.56
N ALA A 218 0.69 20.65 -15.75
CA ALA A 218 0.36 21.89 -16.45
C ALA A 218 -1.13 21.97 -16.83
N ALA A 219 -1.72 20.88 -17.33
CA ALA A 219 -3.13 20.83 -17.70
C ALA A 219 -4.08 21.01 -16.50
N ALA A 220 -3.71 20.50 -15.33
CA ALA A 220 -4.47 20.69 -14.09
C ALA A 220 -4.16 22.03 -13.39
N ASP A 221 -3.02 22.66 -13.72
CA ASP A 221 -2.40 23.72 -12.91
C ASP A 221 -2.31 23.31 -11.43
N ARG A 222 -1.81 22.09 -11.20
CA ARG A 222 -1.64 21.48 -9.87
C ARG A 222 -0.27 20.82 -9.75
N PRO A 223 0.34 20.81 -8.55
CA PRO A 223 1.51 20.01 -8.32
C PRO A 223 1.20 18.52 -8.51
N LEU A 224 2.16 17.81 -9.10
CA LEU A 224 2.15 16.37 -9.25
C LEU A 224 3.33 15.78 -8.48
N ASN A 225 3.08 14.81 -7.60
CA ASN A 225 4.13 14.01 -7.00
C ASN A 225 4.23 12.60 -7.60
N TRP A 226 5.45 12.07 -7.63
CA TRP A 226 5.74 10.67 -7.95
C TRP A 226 6.49 9.99 -6.81
N ASN A 227 6.22 8.70 -6.61
CA ASN A 227 6.92 7.86 -5.63
C ASN A 227 7.54 6.61 -6.26
N VAL A 228 8.53 5.98 -5.62
CA VAL A 228 9.32 6.46 -4.48
C VAL A 228 10.75 6.78 -4.95
N MET A 229 11.32 7.87 -4.45
CA MET A 229 12.73 8.17 -4.64
C MET A 229 13.53 7.66 -3.44
N VAL A 230 14.45 6.74 -3.71
CA VAL A 230 15.40 6.21 -2.72
C VAL A 230 16.79 6.78 -3.02
N VAL A 231 17.51 7.19 -1.97
CA VAL A 231 18.87 7.71 -2.08
C VAL A 231 19.87 6.60 -1.81
N ASN A 232 20.85 6.45 -2.71
CA ASN A 232 21.95 5.49 -2.65
C ASN A 232 23.27 6.19 -3.03
N SER A 233 24.40 5.68 -2.54
CA SER A 233 25.76 6.17 -2.78
C SER A 233 26.36 5.70 -4.12
N ASP A 234 25.77 4.70 -4.78
CA ASP A 234 26.22 4.20 -6.08
C ASP A 234 26.18 5.30 -7.18
N PRO A 235 27.27 5.51 -7.96
CA PRO A 235 27.32 6.53 -9.01
C PRO A 235 26.22 6.40 -10.09
N SER A 236 25.85 5.18 -10.46
CA SER A 236 24.77 4.92 -11.42
C SER A 236 23.40 5.29 -10.83
N ALA A 237 23.20 5.04 -9.53
CA ALA A 237 21.99 5.45 -8.82
C ALA A 237 21.89 6.98 -8.72
N ARG A 238 23.02 7.70 -8.55
CA ARG A 238 23.06 9.16 -8.61
C ARG A 238 22.62 9.69 -9.98
N ALA A 239 23.13 9.12 -11.07
CA ALA A 239 22.73 9.52 -12.43
C ALA A 239 21.25 9.23 -12.70
N GLY A 240 20.75 8.05 -12.29
CA GLY A 240 19.34 7.70 -12.40
C GLY A 240 18.42 8.64 -11.61
N ARG A 241 18.82 9.01 -10.40
CA ARG A 241 18.11 10.00 -9.59
C ARG A 241 18.05 11.37 -10.26
N GLU A 242 19.17 11.88 -10.79
CA GLU A 242 19.17 13.17 -11.49
C GLU A 242 18.29 13.15 -12.73
N ASN A 243 18.32 12.05 -13.49
CA ASN A 243 17.38 11.86 -14.59
C ASN A 243 15.91 11.94 -14.10
N LYS A 244 15.54 11.25 -13.02
CA LYS A 244 14.18 11.35 -12.48
C LYS A 244 13.81 12.77 -12.01
N LEU A 245 14.76 13.48 -11.39
CA LEU A 245 14.55 14.87 -10.95
C LEU A 245 14.43 15.86 -12.11
N SER A 246 15.01 15.56 -13.28
CA SER A 246 14.82 16.39 -14.47
C SER A 246 13.37 16.45 -14.95
N ALA A 247 12.49 15.54 -14.50
CA ALA A 247 11.05 15.67 -14.70
C ALA A 247 10.48 16.97 -14.10
N SER A 248 11.05 17.42 -12.97
CA SER A 248 10.70 18.69 -12.35
C SER A 248 11.13 19.88 -13.20
N ASP A 249 12.30 19.80 -13.83
CA ASP A 249 12.84 20.86 -14.70
C ASP A 249 12.01 20.96 -16.00
N ILE A 250 11.64 19.81 -16.58
CA ILE A 250 10.75 19.74 -17.75
C ILE A 250 9.36 20.29 -17.40
N ALA A 251 8.82 19.94 -16.23
CA ALA A 251 7.55 20.48 -15.76
C ALA A 251 7.60 21.99 -15.60
N ALA A 252 8.61 22.53 -14.93
CA ALA A 252 8.77 23.98 -14.73
C ALA A 252 8.84 24.73 -16.08
N ALA A 253 9.57 24.18 -17.06
CA ALA A 253 9.64 24.76 -18.41
C ALA A 253 8.30 24.78 -19.16
N ARG A 254 7.34 23.93 -18.76
CA ARG A 254 5.99 23.81 -19.35
C ARG A 254 4.89 24.46 -18.50
N GLY A 255 5.25 25.16 -17.41
CA GLY A 255 4.27 25.73 -16.47
C GLY A 255 3.60 24.69 -15.58
N GLY A 256 4.21 23.51 -15.45
CA GLY A 256 3.85 22.46 -14.50
C GLY A 256 4.81 22.44 -13.30
N ARG A 257 4.48 21.65 -12.28
CA ARG A 257 5.32 21.37 -11.13
C ARG A 257 5.24 19.93 -10.72
N VAL A 258 6.31 19.21 -11.02
CA VAL A 258 6.48 17.82 -10.65
C VAL A 258 7.50 17.74 -9.51
N VAL A 259 7.22 16.94 -8.47
CA VAL A 259 8.18 16.70 -7.37
C VAL A 259 8.32 15.22 -7.06
N GLY A 260 9.51 14.80 -6.64
CA GLY A 260 9.76 13.45 -6.14
C GLY A 260 9.46 13.32 -4.65
N LEU A 261 8.77 12.25 -4.25
CA LEU A 261 8.68 11.83 -2.86
C LEU A 261 9.96 11.09 -2.46
N CYS A 262 10.80 11.77 -1.68
CA CYS A 262 12.04 11.22 -1.14
C CYS A 262 11.77 10.48 0.17
N LEU A 263 12.11 9.18 0.20
CA LEU A 263 12.04 8.40 1.42
C LEU A 263 13.08 8.93 2.44
N PRO A 264 12.65 9.41 3.63
CA PRO A 264 13.56 9.97 4.62
C PRO A 264 14.30 8.87 5.42
N GLU A 265 14.39 7.65 4.92
CA GLU A 265 15.20 6.60 5.52
C GLU A 265 15.71 5.63 4.44
N PRO A 266 16.70 4.78 4.77
CA PRO A 266 17.10 3.67 3.91
C PRO A 266 15.92 2.70 3.72
N MET A 267 15.72 2.24 2.49
CA MET A 267 14.67 1.27 2.20
C MET A 267 15.05 -0.11 2.79
N ARG A 268 14.27 -0.56 3.77
CA ARG A 268 14.41 -1.87 4.41
C ARG A 268 13.22 -2.76 4.04
N MET A 269 13.50 -3.96 3.56
CA MET A 269 12.49 -4.90 3.05
C MET A 269 12.62 -6.26 3.72
N ARG A 270 11.48 -6.91 3.96
CA ARG A 270 11.37 -8.34 4.22
C ARG A 270 10.81 -9.02 2.99
N LEU A 271 11.64 -9.78 2.28
CA LEU A 271 11.24 -10.59 1.14
C LEU A 271 10.88 -12.00 1.61
N CYS A 272 9.94 -12.64 0.90
CA CYS A 272 9.45 -13.96 1.22
C CYS A 272 8.96 -14.66 -0.06
N PHE A 273 9.32 -15.92 -0.26
CA PHE A 273 8.93 -16.67 -1.46
C PHE A 273 7.45 -17.13 -1.45
N ALA A 274 6.79 -17.04 -0.29
CA ALA A 274 5.35 -17.26 -0.16
C ALA A 274 4.52 -16.10 -0.74
N SER A 275 4.90 -14.84 -0.48
CA SER A 275 4.21 -13.67 -1.05
C SER A 275 4.75 -13.31 -2.44
N GLY A 276 6.06 -13.44 -2.67
CA GLY A 276 6.69 -13.36 -3.99
C GLY A 276 6.86 -11.96 -4.58
N PHE A 277 6.28 -10.93 -3.97
CA PHE A 277 6.39 -9.54 -4.43
C PHE A 277 7.86 -9.06 -4.39
N VAL A 278 8.29 -8.27 -5.38
CA VAL A 278 9.68 -7.84 -5.67
C VAL A 278 10.56 -8.97 -6.24
N LEU A 279 10.43 -10.19 -5.74
CA LEU A 279 11.15 -11.36 -6.28
C LEU A 279 10.66 -11.74 -7.68
N ASP A 280 9.40 -11.45 -8.00
CA ASP A 280 8.76 -11.61 -9.31
C ASP A 280 9.33 -10.71 -10.42
N MET A 281 10.17 -9.74 -10.07
CA MET A 281 10.94 -8.95 -11.04
C MET A 281 12.19 -9.68 -11.55
N LEU A 282 12.66 -10.73 -10.85
CA LEU A 282 13.86 -11.46 -11.26
C LEU A 282 13.54 -12.50 -12.34
N PRO A 283 14.29 -12.51 -13.46
CA PRO A 283 14.14 -13.53 -14.50
C PRO A 283 14.47 -14.92 -13.93
N GLY A 284 13.74 -15.94 -14.36
CA GLY A 284 13.83 -17.28 -13.83
C GLY A 284 12.96 -17.49 -12.58
N ILE A 285 12.83 -16.49 -11.70
CA ILE A 285 11.94 -16.58 -10.53
C ILE A 285 10.49 -16.30 -10.91
N LYS A 286 10.27 -15.27 -11.74
CA LYS A 286 8.95 -14.82 -12.20
C LYS A 286 8.07 -15.96 -12.75
N GLU A 287 8.69 -16.91 -13.44
CA GLU A 287 8.04 -18.05 -14.09
C GLU A 287 7.43 -19.04 -13.08
N PHE A 288 7.95 -19.08 -11.85
CA PHE A 288 7.53 -20.04 -10.81
C PHE A 288 6.81 -19.37 -9.64
N ILE A 289 7.10 -18.10 -9.35
CA ILE A 289 6.66 -17.41 -8.12
C ILE A 289 5.14 -17.21 -8.03
N HIS A 290 4.40 -17.32 -9.13
CA HIS A 290 2.94 -17.22 -9.14
C HIS A 290 2.23 -18.59 -9.16
N LEU A 291 2.97 -19.70 -9.19
CA LEU A 291 2.39 -21.04 -9.11
C LEU A 291 1.63 -21.24 -7.78
N PRO A 292 0.63 -22.14 -7.74
CA PRO A 292 0.01 -22.59 -6.50
C PRO A 292 1.08 -23.03 -5.49
N HIS A 293 0.86 -22.78 -4.20
CA HIS A 293 1.90 -22.91 -3.17
C HIS A 293 2.66 -24.26 -3.19
N ALA A 294 1.95 -25.39 -3.32
CA ALA A 294 2.56 -26.70 -3.40
C ALA A 294 3.42 -26.90 -4.67
N GLU A 295 2.94 -26.43 -5.82
CA GLU A 295 3.64 -26.50 -7.10
C GLU A 295 4.86 -25.55 -7.10
N ARG A 296 4.71 -24.36 -6.54
CA ARG A 296 5.80 -23.39 -6.35
C ARG A 296 6.92 -23.97 -5.49
N ARG A 297 6.56 -24.59 -4.36
CA ARG A 297 7.53 -25.23 -3.47
C ARG A 297 8.25 -26.38 -4.18
N ALA A 298 7.53 -27.20 -4.94
CA ALA A 298 8.13 -28.27 -5.75
C ALA A 298 9.05 -27.70 -6.84
N ALA A 299 8.64 -26.62 -7.52
CA ALA A 299 9.43 -25.97 -8.56
C ALA A 299 10.77 -25.44 -8.01
N PHE A 300 10.76 -24.80 -6.83
CA PHE A 300 11.98 -24.35 -6.17
C PHE A 300 12.81 -25.47 -5.52
N ALA A 301 12.23 -26.66 -5.31
CA ALA A 301 12.97 -27.84 -4.87
C ALA A 301 13.72 -28.54 -6.03
N ASP A 302 13.30 -28.31 -7.27
CA ASP A 302 13.85 -28.97 -8.45
C ASP A 302 15.20 -28.37 -8.89
N ALA A 303 16.23 -29.22 -8.99
CA ALA A 303 17.59 -28.81 -9.33
C ALA A 303 17.73 -28.23 -10.74
N ALA A 304 16.94 -28.68 -11.71
CA ALA A 304 16.98 -28.15 -13.06
C ALA A 304 16.41 -26.72 -13.09
N ASN A 305 15.30 -26.48 -12.39
CA ASN A 305 14.74 -25.14 -12.22
C ASN A 305 15.72 -24.20 -11.51
N ARG A 306 16.39 -24.66 -10.44
CA ARG A 306 17.42 -23.85 -9.76
C ARG A 306 18.57 -23.47 -10.70
N ALA A 307 19.02 -24.39 -11.56
CA ALA A 307 20.04 -24.10 -12.56
C ALA A 307 19.57 -23.06 -13.61
N LEU A 308 18.31 -23.14 -14.04
CA LEU A 308 17.71 -22.14 -14.94
C LEU A 308 17.66 -20.75 -14.28
N ILE A 309 17.26 -20.69 -13.01
CA ILE A 309 17.26 -19.43 -12.25
C ILE A 309 18.69 -18.89 -12.13
N ALA A 310 19.67 -19.73 -11.78
CA ALA A 310 21.07 -19.33 -11.68
C ALA A 310 21.59 -18.72 -12.98
N GLN A 311 21.28 -19.35 -14.11
CA GLN A 311 21.64 -18.84 -15.43
C GLN A 311 20.97 -17.49 -15.70
N ALA A 312 19.66 -17.39 -15.46
CA ALA A 312 18.88 -16.19 -15.71
C ALA A 312 19.35 -14.98 -14.88
N VAL A 313 19.73 -15.19 -13.62
CA VAL A 313 20.19 -14.09 -12.75
C VAL A 313 21.66 -13.72 -13.00
N SER A 314 22.48 -14.63 -13.52
CA SER A 314 23.92 -14.39 -13.75
C SER A 314 24.21 -13.39 -14.87
N VAL A 315 23.26 -13.17 -15.77
CA VAL A 315 23.38 -12.18 -16.86
C VAL A 315 22.93 -10.78 -16.44
N LEU A 316 22.40 -10.61 -15.22
CA LEU A 316 21.99 -9.32 -14.71
C LEU A 316 23.23 -8.47 -14.35
N PRO A 317 23.14 -7.13 -14.48
CA PRO A 317 24.22 -6.24 -14.07
C PRO A 317 24.61 -6.43 -12.60
N GLU A 318 25.89 -6.23 -12.28
CA GLU A 318 26.41 -6.29 -10.90
C GLU A 318 25.69 -5.33 -9.94
N THR A 319 25.14 -4.23 -10.47
CA THR A 319 24.35 -3.25 -9.72
C THR A 319 22.97 -3.77 -9.31
N ASN A 320 22.51 -4.91 -9.85
CA ASN A 320 21.27 -5.55 -9.43
C ASN A 320 21.50 -6.30 -8.11
N THR A 321 21.23 -5.64 -6.99
CA THR A 321 21.45 -6.22 -5.66
C THR A 321 20.49 -7.35 -5.31
N LEU A 322 19.33 -7.44 -5.97
CA LEU A 322 18.34 -8.49 -5.76
C LEU A 322 18.79 -9.85 -6.32
N SER A 323 19.69 -9.89 -7.30
CA SER A 323 20.27 -11.14 -7.80
C SER A 323 21.38 -11.71 -6.92
N LYS A 324 21.87 -10.94 -5.95
CA LYS A 324 23.00 -11.32 -5.07
C LYS A 324 22.50 -12.05 -3.83
N PHE A 325 21.89 -13.23 -4.04
CA PHE A 325 21.24 -14.01 -2.99
C PHE A 325 22.14 -14.33 -1.79
N GLY A 326 23.45 -14.56 -2.00
CA GLY A 326 24.41 -14.77 -0.92
C GLY A 326 24.45 -13.63 0.12
N ARG A 327 24.06 -12.42 -0.26
CA ARG A 327 24.03 -11.24 0.63
C ARG A 327 22.73 -11.11 1.42
N PHE A 328 21.74 -11.97 1.18
CA PHE A 328 20.46 -11.90 1.88
C PHE A 328 20.64 -12.45 3.29
N ARG A 329 20.13 -11.73 4.29
CA ARG A 329 20.14 -12.14 5.69
C ARG A 329 18.82 -12.80 6.04
N ILE A 330 18.85 -13.91 6.77
CA ILE A 330 17.66 -14.54 7.33
C ILE A 330 17.23 -13.72 8.56
N ILE A 331 16.03 -13.17 8.55
CA ILE A 331 15.53 -12.29 9.62
C ILE A 331 14.41 -12.93 10.45
N ASP A 332 13.67 -13.87 9.88
CA ASP A 332 12.68 -14.69 10.59
C ASP A 332 12.41 -15.99 9.83
N ALA A 333 11.89 -17.00 10.55
CA ALA A 333 11.61 -18.33 10.02
C ALA A 333 10.57 -19.07 10.87
N GLN A 334 9.90 -20.06 10.27
CA GLN A 334 8.82 -20.83 10.90
C GLN A 334 9.30 -22.14 11.53
N THR A 335 10.25 -22.81 10.90
CA THR A 335 10.75 -24.12 11.30
C THR A 335 11.93 -24.00 12.27
N PRO A 336 12.06 -24.89 13.28
CA PRO A 336 13.18 -24.84 14.23
C PRO A 336 14.57 -24.90 13.57
N GLU A 337 14.70 -25.67 12.49
CA GLU A 337 15.93 -25.81 11.72
C GLU A 337 16.36 -24.49 11.08
N VAL A 338 15.44 -23.80 10.39
CA VAL A 338 15.76 -22.53 9.73
C VAL A 338 15.86 -21.39 10.75
N ARG A 339 15.10 -21.42 11.86
CA ARG A 339 15.25 -20.46 12.97
C ARG A 339 16.66 -20.42 13.54
N ALA A 340 17.36 -21.55 13.57
CA ALA A 340 18.76 -21.61 14.03
C ALA A 340 19.73 -20.85 13.10
N LEU A 341 19.30 -20.50 11.88
CA LEU A 341 20.06 -19.75 10.89
C LEU A 341 19.74 -18.25 10.89
N VAL A 342 18.76 -17.80 11.68
CA VAL A 342 18.38 -16.38 11.78
C VAL A 342 19.57 -15.54 12.22
N GLY A 343 19.74 -14.39 11.57
CA GLY A 343 20.86 -13.48 11.74
C GLY A 343 22.03 -13.73 10.78
N ARG A 344 22.09 -14.89 10.14
CA ARG A 344 23.14 -15.25 9.19
C ARG A 344 22.76 -14.90 7.75
N THR A 345 23.75 -14.70 6.90
CA THR A 345 23.57 -14.52 5.46
C THR A 345 23.58 -15.86 4.73
N ILE A 346 22.92 -15.91 3.56
CA ILE A 346 22.92 -17.11 2.71
C ILE A 346 24.35 -17.52 2.32
N GLY A 347 25.23 -16.56 2.01
CA GLY A 347 26.61 -16.83 1.59
C GLY A 347 27.48 -17.41 2.71
N GLU A 348 27.30 -16.97 3.96
CA GLU A 348 27.98 -17.58 5.12
C GLU A 348 27.56 -19.05 5.28
N ILE A 349 26.28 -19.35 5.09
CA ILE A 349 25.76 -20.71 5.20
C ILE A 349 26.22 -21.56 4.00
N ALA A 350 26.24 -20.99 2.80
CA ALA A 350 26.68 -21.66 1.58
C ALA A 350 28.15 -22.08 1.66
N ALA A 351 29.01 -21.18 2.17
CA ALA A 351 30.43 -21.46 2.39
C ALA A 351 30.66 -22.61 3.38
N GLU A 352 29.90 -22.68 4.47
CA GLU A 352 29.97 -23.79 5.44
C GLU A 352 29.47 -25.12 4.86
N ARG A 353 28.44 -25.07 4.01
CA ARG A 353 27.86 -26.25 3.36
C ARG A 353 28.62 -26.71 2.12
N GLY A 354 29.55 -25.90 1.60
CA GLY A 354 30.21 -26.15 0.32
C GLY A 354 29.23 -26.15 -0.87
N GLN A 355 28.15 -25.37 -0.78
CA GLN A 355 27.09 -25.26 -1.78
C GLN A 355 27.14 -23.90 -2.49
N SER A 356 26.41 -23.77 -3.60
CA SER A 356 26.18 -22.47 -4.22
C SER A 356 25.20 -21.63 -3.39
N ASP A 357 25.24 -20.30 -3.53
CA ASP A 357 24.29 -19.39 -2.87
C ASP A 357 22.84 -19.72 -3.24
N ILE A 358 22.59 -20.08 -4.50
CA ILE A 358 21.25 -20.34 -5.01
C ILE A 358 20.67 -21.65 -4.48
N ASP A 359 21.49 -22.72 -4.44
CA ASP A 359 21.05 -23.99 -3.86
C ASP A 359 20.82 -23.85 -2.36
N THR A 360 21.71 -23.15 -1.67
CA THR A 360 21.58 -22.89 -0.23
C THR A 360 20.32 -22.08 0.06
N LEU A 361 20.04 -21.03 -0.71
CA LEU A 361 18.82 -20.25 -0.61
C LEU A 361 17.59 -21.16 -0.74
N PHE A 362 17.52 -21.94 -1.82
CA PHE A 362 16.35 -22.74 -2.11
C PHE A 362 16.16 -23.93 -1.16
N ASP A 363 17.24 -24.53 -0.65
CA ASP A 363 17.16 -25.53 0.41
C ASP A 363 16.50 -24.94 1.67
N ILE A 364 16.93 -23.74 2.05
CA ILE A 364 16.40 -23.04 3.23
C ILE A 364 14.94 -22.66 3.02
N VAL A 365 14.59 -21.99 1.92
CA VAL A 365 13.22 -21.52 1.72
C VAL A 365 12.25 -22.69 1.52
N VAL A 366 12.65 -23.78 0.88
CA VAL A 366 11.79 -24.98 0.72
C VAL A 366 11.58 -25.71 2.04
N ALA A 367 12.63 -25.77 2.88
CA ALA A 367 12.54 -26.36 4.22
C ALA A 367 11.58 -25.57 5.13
N ASP A 368 11.52 -24.25 4.97
CA ASP A 368 10.64 -23.36 5.73
C ASP A 368 9.28 -23.09 5.06
N ASP A 369 8.87 -23.95 4.12
CA ASP A 369 7.59 -23.84 3.41
C ASP A 369 7.36 -22.50 2.68
N LEU A 370 8.46 -21.93 2.17
CA LEU A 370 8.58 -20.64 1.50
C LEU A 370 8.34 -19.41 2.40
N GLN A 371 8.18 -19.60 3.71
CA GLN A 371 7.83 -18.55 4.67
C GLN A 371 9.04 -17.79 5.24
N THR A 372 10.27 -18.19 4.90
CA THR A 372 11.49 -17.53 5.39
C THR A 372 11.48 -16.04 5.08
N GLY A 373 11.70 -15.22 6.11
CA GLY A 373 11.92 -13.79 5.97
C GLY A 373 13.37 -13.52 5.57
N LEU A 374 13.56 -12.90 4.41
CA LEU A 374 14.85 -12.57 3.84
C LEU A 374 15.01 -11.05 3.75
N GLU A 375 16.10 -10.51 4.28
CA GLU A 375 16.44 -9.10 4.16
C GLU A 375 17.60 -8.94 3.16
N PRO A 376 17.38 -8.32 1.99
CA PRO A 376 18.48 -7.97 1.09
C PRO A 376 19.35 -6.85 1.71
N PRO A 377 20.55 -6.59 1.18
CA PRO A 377 21.36 -5.46 1.60
C PRO A 377 20.58 -4.14 1.61
N ILE A 378 20.65 -3.42 2.73
CA ILE A 378 19.92 -2.17 2.90
C ILE A 378 20.49 -1.10 1.96
N ILE A 379 19.63 -0.55 1.11
CA ILE A 379 20.03 0.47 0.12
C ILE A 379 20.10 1.82 0.80
N GLY A 380 21.26 2.48 0.69
CA GLY A 380 21.46 3.86 1.14
C GLY A 380 21.60 4.05 2.65
N ALA A 381 22.05 3.03 3.38
CA ALA A 381 22.30 3.09 4.82
C ALA A 381 23.69 3.63 5.19
N ASP A 382 24.60 3.72 4.23
CA ASP A 382 25.94 4.26 4.43
C ASP A 382 25.93 5.79 4.67
N ASP A 383 27.05 6.29 5.18
CA ASP A 383 27.23 7.68 5.62
C ASP A 383 27.06 8.67 4.46
N ASP A 384 27.60 8.35 3.28
CA ASP A 384 27.51 9.20 2.10
C ASP A 384 26.07 9.29 1.59
N ALA A 385 25.36 8.17 1.57
CA ALA A 385 23.94 8.13 1.21
C ALA A 385 23.08 8.91 2.21
N TRP A 386 23.37 8.87 3.51
CA TRP A 386 22.69 9.67 4.51
C TRP A 386 22.95 11.18 4.36
N ALA A 387 24.21 11.57 4.18
CA ALA A 387 24.58 12.96 3.94
C ALA A 387 23.86 13.51 2.69
N GLU A 388 23.86 12.74 1.60
CA GLU A 388 23.20 13.13 0.36
C GLU A 388 21.67 13.17 0.51
N ARG A 389 21.07 12.23 1.25
CA ARG A 389 19.63 12.22 1.52
C ARG A 389 19.20 13.48 2.26
N VAL A 390 19.93 13.84 3.32
CA VAL A 390 19.63 15.04 4.09
C VAL A 390 19.85 16.30 3.26
N ARG A 391 20.97 16.38 2.50
CA ARG A 391 21.23 17.51 1.61
C ARG A 391 20.09 17.72 0.61
N ILE A 392 19.63 16.65 -0.04
CA ILE A 392 18.53 16.69 -1.02
C ILE A 392 17.22 17.15 -0.35
N LEU A 393 16.84 16.54 0.77
CA LEU A 393 15.62 16.91 1.51
C LEU A 393 15.65 18.36 2.02
N ASP A 394 16.84 18.87 2.35
CA ASP A 394 16.99 20.21 2.89
C ASP A 394 17.02 21.30 1.81
N THR A 395 17.67 21.02 0.68
CA THR A 395 18.07 22.08 -0.28
C THR A 395 17.48 21.95 -1.68
N ASP A 396 17.02 20.77 -2.10
CA ASP A 396 16.52 20.58 -3.47
C ASP A 396 14.99 20.82 -3.53
N PRO A 397 14.51 21.85 -4.26
CA PRO A 397 13.07 22.16 -4.32
C PRO A 397 12.26 21.15 -5.15
N ARG A 398 12.93 20.24 -5.87
CA ARG A 398 12.31 19.22 -6.72
C ARG A 398 11.80 18.02 -5.91
N VAL A 399 11.94 18.05 -4.59
CA VAL A 399 11.63 16.93 -3.70
C VAL A 399 10.92 17.37 -2.44
N ILE A 400 10.12 16.46 -1.90
CA ILE A 400 9.55 16.57 -0.55
C ILE A 400 9.73 15.23 0.18
N ALA A 401 9.80 15.26 1.50
CA ALA A 401 9.83 14.04 2.30
C ALA A 401 8.51 13.27 2.16
N GLY A 402 8.58 11.97 1.89
CA GLY A 402 7.40 11.13 1.73
C GLY A 402 7.71 9.74 1.20
N GLY A 403 6.70 9.07 0.66
CA GLY A 403 6.90 7.78 -0.04
C GLY A 403 7.20 6.60 0.88
N SER A 404 6.76 6.62 2.14
CA SER A 404 6.88 5.48 3.06
C SER A 404 6.28 4.22 2.44
N ASP A 405 5.05 4.29 1.91
CA ASP A 405 4.35 3.17 1.23
C ASP A 405 4.15 1.90 2.09
N ALA A 406 4.55 1.93 3.37
CA ALA A 406 4.46 0.77 4.26
C ALA A 406 3.03 0.29 4.51
N GLY A 407 2.05 1.21 4.45
CA GLY A 407 0.63 0.87 4.62
C GLY A 407 0.05 -0.04 3.53
N ALA A 408 0.66 -0.05 2.33
CA ALA A 408 0.29 -0.94 1.23
C ALA A 408 1.05 -2.27 1.24
N HIS A 409 2.17 -2.33 1.98
CA HIS A 409 3.13 -3.44 1.99
C HIS A 409 3.39 -3.93 3.41
N LEU A 410 2.31 -4.22 4.13
CA LEU A 410 2.31 -4.49 5.57
C LEU A 410 3.24 -5.63 6.00
N ASP A 411 3.51 -6.62 5.15
CA ASP A 411 4.35 -7.80 5.42
C ASP A 411 5.78 -7.67 4.87
N MET A 412 6.08 -6.59 4.14
CA MET A 412 7.33 -6.41 3.40
C MET A 412 8.08 -5.13 3.75
N MET A 413 7.46 -3.96 3.62
CA MET A 413 8.15 -2.68 3.78
C MET A 413 8.20 -2.27 5.25
N LYS A 414 9.40 -1.93 5.71
CA LYS A 414 9.67 -1.54 7.11
C LYS A 414 9.65 -0.02 7.33
N THR A 415 9.17 0.72 6.34
CA THR A 415 9.26 2.19 6.26
C THR A 415 8.17 2.94 7.04
N PHE A 416 7.36 2.22 7.81
CA PHE A 416 6.32 2.81 8.67
C PHE A 416 6.93 3.64 9.82
N ALA A 417 8.21 3.42 10.14
CA ALA A 417 8.93 4.12 11.19
C ALA A 417 9.78 5.29 10.68
N CYS A 418 9.60 5.71 9.42
CA CYS A 418 10.49 6.65 8.72
C CYS A 418 10.79 7.94 9.47
N HIS A 419 9.79 8.55 10.11
CA HIS A 419 9.96 9.77 10.88
C HIS A 419 10.83 9.53 12.12
N THR A 420 10.53 8.49 12.89
CA THR A 420 11.33 8.14 14.08
C THR A 420 12.74 7.67 13.70
N SER A 421 12.90 6.92 12.60
CA SER A 421 14.20 6.51 12.06
C SER A 421 15.04 7.73 11.66
N PHE A 422 14.46 8.70 10.95
CA PHE A 422 15.16 9.93 10.56
C PHE A 422 15.59 10.75 11.77
N MET A 423 14.71 10.90 12.77
CA MET A 423 15.05 11.62 14.00
C MET A 423 16.17 10.91 14.79
N ALA A 424 16.16 9.57 14.84
CA ALA A 424 17.20 8.80 15.51
C ALA A 424 18.53 8.82 14.75
N GLU A 425 18.52 8.56 13.45
CA GLU A 425 19.73 8.36 12.64
C GLU A 425 20.26 9.69 12.10
N ALA A 426 19.47 10.49 11.38
CA ALA A 426 19.94 11.71 10.73
C ALA A 426 20.11 12.88 11.69
N VAL A 427 19.16 13.09 12.61
CA VAL A 427 19.17 14.23 13.54
C VAL A 427 20.01 13.94 14.78
N ARG A 428 19.70 12.89 15.56
CA ARG A 428 20.45 12.58 16.79
C ARG A 428 21.79 11.90 16.52
N GLY A 429 21.81 10.83 15.72
CA GLY A 429 23.00 10.01 15.52
C GLY A 429 24.09 10.70 14.69
N ARG A 430 23.72 11.15 13.49
CA ARG A 430 24.65 11.73 12.50
C ARG A 430 24.72 13.26 12.55
N GLN A 431 23.77 13.90 13.23
CA GLN A 431 23.72 15.36 13.40
C GLN A 431 23.75 16.14 12.07
N LEU A 432 23.10 15.60 11.03
CA LEU A 432 23.06 16.17 9.69
C LEU A 432 22.01 17.28 9.53
N MET A 433 21.04 17.36 10.43
CA MET A 433 19.93 18.32 10.40
C MET A 433 19.50 18.66 11.83
N SER A 434 19.04 19.89 12.06
CA SER A 434 18.48 20.28 13.37
C SER A 434 17.08 19.68 13.59
N VAL A 435 16.66 19.58 14.84
CA VAL A 435 15.32 19.09 15.20
C VAL A 435 14.24 19.97 14.58
N GLU A 436 14.40 21.29 14.63
CA GLU A 436 13.43 22.26 14.11
C GLU A 436 13.25 22.12 12.60
N ARG A 437 14.36 21.92 11.88
CA ARG A 437 14.32 21.73 10.43
C ARG A 437 13.69 20.39 10.05
N ALA A 438 13.99 19.33 10.80
CA ALA A 438 13.36 18.02 10.61
C ALA A 438 11.85 18.05 10.91
N VAL A 439 11.42 18.77 11.96
CA VAL A 439 10.00 19.00 12.25
C VAL A 439 9.34 19.74 11.08
N GLN A 440 9.92 20.84 10.61
CA GLN A 440 9.38 21.58 9.47
C GLN A 440 9.26 20.71 8.21
N LEU A 441 10.25 19.85 7.95
CA LEU A 441 10.27 18.92 6.82
C LEU A 441 9.09 17.94 6.85
N PHE A 442 8.68 17.48 8.03
CA PHE A 442 7.60 16.50 8.19
C PHE A 442 6.22 17.10 8.48
N THR A 443 6.13 18.40 8.77
CA THR A 443 4.86 19.06 9.09
C THR A 443 4.48 20.12 8.06
N ASP A 444 5.21 21.25 8.04
CA ASP A 444 4.87 22.42 7.23
C ASP A 444 5.07 22.17 5.74
N ALA A 445 6.17 21.51 5.36
CA ALA A 445 6.48 21.24 3.96
C ALA A 445 5.39 20.42 3.24
N PRO A 446 4.96 19.24 3.74
CA PRO A 446 3.86 18.49 3.13
C PRO A 446 2.51 19.22 3.25
N ALA A 447 2.23 19.90 4.38
CA ALA A 447 0.99 20.67 4.53
C ALA A 447 0.87 21.76 3.44
N ARG A 448 1.97 22.47 3.15
CA ARG A 448 2.02 23.47 2.08
C ARG A 448 1.93 22.86 0.69
N PHE A 449 2.55 21.70 0.46
CA PHE A 449 2.50 21.03 -0.84
C PHE A 449 1.08 20.58 -1.20
N TYR A 450 0.35 20.02 -0.23
CA TYR A 450 -1.04 19.57 -0.39
C TYR A 450 -2.08 20.66 -0.08
N GLY A 451 -1.64 21.89 0.22
CA GLY A 451 -2.51 23.03 0.51
C GLY A 451 -3.35 22.90 1.79
N LEU A 452 -2.96 22.07 2.77
CA LEU A 452 -3.75 21.84 3.98
C LEU A 452 -3.94 23.14 4.79
N ARG A 453 -5.20 23.56 4.94
CA ARG A 453 -5.54 24.76 5.71
C ARG A 453 -5.32 24.53 7.20
N HIS A 454 -4.63 25.47 7.83
CA HIS A 454 -4.47 25.54 9.27
C HIS A 454 -3.90 24.25 9.91
N ARG A 455 -3.00 23.54 9.22
CA ARG A 455 -2.28 22.34 9.70
C ARG A 455 -0.78 22.46 9.39
N GLY A 456 0.04 21.69 10.11
CA GLY A 456 1.48 21.60 9.86
C GLY A 456 2.35 22.63 10.61
N ARG A 457 1.74 23.57 11.35
CA ARG A 457 2.42 24.53 12.24
C ARG A 457 1.69 24.68 13.56
N VAL A 458 2.44 25.00 14.62
CA VAL A 458 1.88 25.39 15.92
C VAL A 458 1.59 26.89 15.89
N THR A 459 0.35 27.24 15.58
CA THR A 459 -0.15 28.62 15.48
C THR A 459 -1.49 28.72 16.19
N GLU A 460 -1.75 29.82 16.89
CA GLU A 460 -3.06 30.03 17.52
C GLU A 460 -4.20 30.01 16.49
N GLY A 461 -5.31 29.35 16.86
CA GLY A 461 -6.48 29.17 15.98
C GLY A 461 -6.34 28.06 14.93
N TRP A 462 -5.17 27.44 14.80
CA TRP A 462 -4.98 26.30 13.90
C TRP A 462 -5.45 24.99 14.53
N ILE A 463 -5.56 23.95 13.71
CA ILE A 463 -6.00 22.64 14.16
C ILE A 463 -4.92 22.03 15.04
N ALA A 464 -5.31 21.55 16.22
CA ALA A 464 -4.41 20.96 17.21
C ALA A 464 -4.04 19.51 16.85
N ASP A 465 -3.28 19.34 15.77
CA ASP A 465 -2.54 18.11 15.50
C ASP A 465 -1.11 18.29 16.02
N LEU A 466 -0.78 17.60 17.10
CA LEU A 466 0.48 17.81 17.83
C LEU A 466 1.14 16.47 18.14
N CYS A 467 2.47 16.49 18.20
CA CYS A 467 3.28 15.37 18.67
C CYS A 467 4.26 15.90 19.72
N VAL A 468 4.19 15.36 20.93
CA VAL A 468 5.12 15.66 22.02
C VAL A 468 6.12 14.52 22.09
N PHE A 469 7.40 14.83 21.85
CA PHE A 469 8.46 13.84 21.84
C PHE A 469 9.75 14.39 22.45
N ASP A 470 10.58 13.48 22.93
CA ASP A 470 11.92 13.77 23.43
C ASP A 470 12.96 13.56 22.30
N PRO A 471 13.63 14.62 21.83
CA PRO A 471 14.63 14.51 20.77
C PRO A 471 15.83 13.63 21.15
N ALA A 472 16.12 13.48 22.45
CA ALA A 472 17.22 12.64 22.93
C ALA A 472 16.92 11.15 22.81
N THR A 473 15.65 10.73 22.80
CA THR A 473 15.26 9.32 22.84
C THR A 473 14.40 8.87 21.66
N ILE A 474 13.80 9.80 20.89
CA ILE A 474 12.92 9.47 19.76
C ILE A 474 13.55 8.48 18.78
N GLY A 475 12.87 7.39 18.45
CA GLY A 475 13.42 6.38 17.55
C GLY A 475 12.51 5.17 17.33
N PRO A 476 12.79 4.38 16.29
CA PRO A 476 12.08 3.14 16.07
C PRO A 476 12.50 2.10 17.12
N GLY A 477 11.55 1.30 17.59
CA GLY A 477 11.83 0.08 18.35
C GLY A 477 12.23 -1.09 17.45
N THR A 478 12.26 -2.29 18.02
CA THR A 478 12.47 -3.53 17.27
C THR A 478 11.29 -3.79 16.33
N ILE A 479 11.59 -4.20 15.10
CA ILE A 479 10.58 -4.59 14.12
C ILE A 479 10.21 -6.05 14.35
N GLU A 480 8.93 -6.31 14.57
CA GLU A 480 8.39 -7.63 14.85
C GLU A 480 7.08 -7.86 14.07
N PRO A 481 6.76 -9.11 13.71
CA PRO A 481 5.46 -9.43 13.14
C PRO A 481 4.36 -9.34 14.21
N ARG A 482 3.22 -8.73 13.87
CA ARG A 482 2.00 -8.74 14.67
C ARG A 482 0.84 -9.32 13.88
N ALA A 483 0.13 -10.28 14.47
CA ALA A 483 -1.10 -10.87 13.92
C ALA A 483 -2.34 -10.13 14.45
N ASP A 484 -2.43 -8.83 14.19
CA ASP A 484 -3.48 -7.93 14.69
C ASP A 484 -4.43 -7.42 13.58
N LEU A 485 -4.30 -7.92 12.35
CA LEU A 485 -5.19 -7.57 11.26
C LEU A 485 -6.42 -8.50 11.18
N PRO A 486 -7.53 -8.06 10.58
CA PRO A 486 -8.69 -8.91 10.33
C PRO A 486 -8.34 -10.20 9.55
N ALA A 487 -9.19 -11.22 9.71
CA ALA A 487 -9.08 -12.51 9.01
C ALA A 487 -7.76 -13.27 9.25
N GLY A 488 -7.07 -13.01 10.37
CA GLY A 488 -5.79 -13.65 10.69
C GLY A 488 -4.62 -13.09 9.88
N GLY A 489 -4.80 -11.92 9.25
CA GLY A 489 -3.72 -11.19 8.63
C GLY A 489 -2.71 -10.72 9.68
N TRP A 490 -1.50 -10.47 9.20
CA TRP A 490 -0.40 -9.98 10.02
C TRP A 490 0.33 -8.84 9.32
N ARG A 491 1.11 -8.10 10.07
CA ARG A 491 1.96 -7.00 9.57
C ARG A 491 3.29 -6.97 10.30
N LEU A 492 4.31 -6.43 9.67
CA LEU A 492 5.49 -5.91 10.33
C LEU A 492 5.12 -4.64 11.08
N TYR A 493 5.69 -4.49 12.27
CA TYR A 493 5.45 -3.33 13.10
C TYR A 493 6.64 -3.05 14.02
N SER A 494 6.82 -1.79 14.38
CA SER A 494 7.72 -1.36 15.45
C SER A 494 7.02 -0.31 16.30
N GLU A 495 7.18 -0.40 17.62
CA GLU A 495 6.78 0.68 18.52
C GLU A 495 7.68 1.90 18.33
N ALA A 496 7.16 3.09 18.62
CA ALA A 496 8.00 4.28 18.73
C ALA A 496 8.52 4.43 20.15
N THR A 497 9.78 4.84 20.28
CA THR A 497 10.36 5.31 21.55
C THR A 497 10.41 6.84 21.55
N GLY A 498 10.41 7.44 22.74
CA GLY A 498 10.54 8.89 22.91
C GLY A 498 9.33 9.73 22.49
N ILE A 499 8.19 9.14 22.11
CA ILE A 499 6.93 9.87 21.87
C ILE A 499 6.07 9.80 23.13
N ALA A 500 5.85 10.96 23.76
CA ALA A 500 5.03 11.07 24.97
C ALA A 500 3.53 11.19 24.63
N SER A 501 3.18 11.94 23.58
CA SER A 501 1.79 12.16 23.21
C SER A 501 1.61 12.43 21.72
N THR A 502 0.54 11.88 21.15
CA THR A 502 0.05 12.24 19.81
C THR A 502 -1.38 12.73 19.93
N ILE A 503 -1.64 13.93 19.42
CA ILE A 503 -2.92 14.63 19.53
C ILE A 503 -3.44 14.89 18.12
N VAL A 504 -4.71 14.59 17.87
CA VAL A 504 -5.38 14.82 16.58
C VAL A 504 -6.65 15.63 16.82
N ASN A 505 -6.80 16.75 16.13
CA ASN A 505 -7.92 17.69 16.33
C ASN A 505 -8.16 18.05 17.82
N GLY A 506 -7.10 18.16 18.62
CA GLY A 506 -7.16 18.52 20.04
C GLY A 506 -7.47 17.38 21.01
N VAL A 507 -7.60 16.14 20.53
CA VAL A 507 -7.82 14.96 21.37
C VAL A 507 -6.58 14.07 21.34
N GLU A 508 -6.08 13.70 22.52
CA GLU A 508 -4.94 12.79 22.69
C GLU A 508 -5.33 11.37 22.26
N ILE A 509 -4.68 10.85 21.20
CA ILE A 509 -4.92 9.52 20.64
C ILE A 509 -3.87 8.49 21.05
N VAL A 510 -2.70 8.97 21.48
CA VAL A 510 -1.62 8.16 22.05
C VAL A 510 -1.07 8.91 23.26
N ARG A 511 -0.90 8.21 24.38
CA ARG A 511 -0.28 8.73 25.60
C ARG A 511 0.70 7.70 26.16
N ASP A 512 1.94 8.11 26.38
CA ASP A 512 3.01 7.29 26.93
C ASP A 512 3.15 5.93 26.20
N GLY A 513 3.05 5.96 24.86
CA GLY A 513 3.10 4.78 23.99
C GLY A 513 1.80 3.96 23.91
N VAL A 514 0.74 4.33 24.64
CA VAL A 514 -0.54 3.61 24.67
C VAL A 514 -1.60 4.33 23.84
N VAL A 515 -2.25 3.61 22.92
CA VAL A 515 -3.39 4.13 22.14
C VAL A 515 -4.60 4.30 23.06
N THR A 516 -5.25 5.46 23.01
CA THR A 516 -6.40 5.78 23.90
C THR A 516 -7.71 5.16 23.42
N GLY A 517 -7.82 4.88 22.11
CA GLY A 517 -9.03 4.39 21.46
C GLY A 517 -9.89 5.51 20.84
N ASP A 518 -9.58 6.78 21.11
CA ASP A 518 -10.25 7.91 20.50
C ASP A 518 -9.92 8.03 19.01
N THR A 519 -10.94 8.29 18.20
CA THR A 519 -10.81 8.48 16.74
C THR A 519 -11.33 9.86 16.30
N PRO A 520 -10.70 10.97 16.74
CA PRO A 520 -11.15 12.34 16.50
C PRO A 520 -10.90 12.82 15.05
N GLY A 521 -10.27 11.99 14.21
CA GLY A 521 -9.94 12.29 12.82
C GLY A 521 -11.17 12.70 12.01
N ARG A 522 -10.96 13.59 11.05
CA ARG A 522 -12.00 14.08 10.13
C ARG A 522 -11.51 13.93 8.70
N THR A 523 -12.43 13.65 7.79
CA THR A 523 -12.14 13.63 6.36
C THR A 523 -11.73 15.02 5.90
N ILE A 524 -10.57 15.12 5.27
CA ILE A 524 -10.08 16.33 4.58
C ILE A 524 -10.74 16.39 3.20
N ARG A 525 -11.33 17.52 2.85
CA ARG A 525 -12.04 17.72 1.57
C ARG A 525 -11.40 18.84 0.77
N SER A 526 -11.26 18.61 -0.54
CA SER A 526 -10.75 19.59 -1.49
C SER A 526 -11.54 20.90 -1.44
N GLY A 527 -10.85 22.04 -1.49
CA GLY A 527 -11.44 23.40 -1.54
C GLY A 527 -12.07 23.89 -0.23
N ARG A 528 -12.45 22.96 0.66
CA ARG A 528 -12.93 23.25 2.03
C ARG A 528 -11.79 23.26 3.03
N ASP A 529 -11.03 22.18 3.08
CA ASP A 529 -9.94 21.97 4.03
C ASP A 529 -8.56 22.16 3.39
N THR A 530 -8.53 22.39 2.07
CA THR A 530 -7.32 22.65 1.29
C THR A 530 -7.43 23.92 0.44
N ASP A 531 -6.31 24.61 0.26
CA ASP A 531 -6.12 25.69 -0.70
C ASP A 531 -5.54 25.15 -2.01
N THR A 532 -5.89 25.79 -3.12
CA THR A 532 -5.30 25.49 -4.43
C THR A 532 -3.83 25.86 -4.46
N VAL A 533 -2.96 24.85 -4.47
CA VAL A 533 -1.53 25.01 -4.77
C VAL A 533 -1.39 24.94 -6.29
N ARG A 534 -0.92 26.04 -6.88
CA ARG A 534 -0.70 26.15 -8.32
C ARG A 534 0.64 25.51 -8.70
N ALA A 535 0.74 25.11 -9.97
CA ALA A 535 2.00 24.61 -10.52
C ALA A 535 3.10 25.68 -10.44
#